data_AF-A0A0G1WTN7-F1
#
_entry.id   AF-A0A0G1WTN7-F1
#
_cell.length_a   1.000
_cell.length_b   1.000
_cell.length_c   1.000
_cell.angle_alpha   90.00
_cell.angle_beta   90.00
_cell.angle_gamma   90.00
#
_symmetry.space_group_name_H-M   'P 1'
#
loop_
_entity.id
_entity.type
_entity.pdbx_description
1 polymer ?
#
loop_
_entity_poly.entity_id
_entity_poly.type
_entity_poly.pdbx_seq_one_letter_code
_entity_poly.pdbx_strand_id
1 'polypeptide(L)'
;LIKIDVEGYEFRVLKGLSGYFASTSKRPPIICETSPTAYSFIGLNVEGLIDYMRSFGYEAYDIYNPKIKIDLTKAEDGINVVWKAKT
;
A
#
# COMPACT_ATOMS: atom_id res chain seq x y z
N LEU A 1 2.03 13.14 4.84
CA LEU A 1 1.82 11.81 5.46
C LEU A 1 0.34 11.47 5.31
N ILE A 2 0.01 10.24 4.93
CA ILE A 2 -1.37 9.74 4.84
C ILE A 2 -1.44 8.47 5.71
N LYS A 3 -2.50 8.31 6.51
CA LYS A 3 -2.82 7.06 7.21
C LYS A 3 -4.09 6.48 6.60
N ILE A 4 -4.08 5.19 6.26
CA ILE A 4 -5.21 4.43 5.71
C ILE A 4 -5.40 3.19 6.59
N ASP A 5 -6.61 3.06 7.11
CA ASP A 5 -7.06 2.00 8.01
C ASP A 5 -8.58 1.94 7.85
N VAL A 6 -9.04 1.04 6.96
CA VAL A 6 -10.41 1.03 6.45
C VAL A 6 -10.95 -0.39 6.24
N GLU A 7 -10.53 -1.36 7.05
CA GLU A 7 -11.13 -2.70 7.16
C GLU A 7 -11.31 -3.42 5.80
N GLY A 8 -10.26 -3.46 4.97
CA GLY A 8 -10.24 -4.18 3.68
C GLY A 8 -10.56 -3.33 2.45
N TYR A 9 -10.84 -2.03 2.62
CA TYR A 9 -11.13 -1.10 1.52
C TYR A 9 -9.92 -0.29 1.05
N GLU A 10 -8.71 -0.63 1.52
CA GLU A 10 -7.52 0.20 1.35
C GLU A 10 -7.14 0.35 -0.12
N PHE A 11 -7.23 -0.73 -0.90
CA PHE A 11 -6.93 -0.63 -2.34
C PHE A 11 -7.92 0.31 -3.06
N ARG A 12 -9.19 0.37 -2.64
CA ARG A 12 -10.17 1.33 -3.21
C ARG A 12 -9.82 2.77 -2.83
N VAL A 13 -9.42 3.02 -1.58
CA VAL A 13 -8.96 4.34 -1.13
C VAL A 13 -7.71 4.77 -1.92
N LEU A 14 -6.74 3.87 -2.10
CA LEU A 14 -5.53 4.11 -2.88
C LEU A 14 -5.84 4.41 -4.37
N LYS A 15 -6.85 3.77 -4.95
CA LYS A 15 -7.36 4.12 -6.30
C LYS A 15 -8.00 5.51 -6.34
N GLY A 16 -8.70 5.91 -5.28
CA GLY A 16 -9.26 7.26 -5.13
C GLY A 16 -8.18 8.36 -5.11
N LEU A 17 -6.96 8.05 -4.67
CA LEU A 17 -5.83 8.97 -4.67
C LEU A 17 -5.16 9.14 -6.05
N SER A 18 -5.61 8.42 -7.09
CA SER A 18 -5.01 8.47 -8.43
C SER A 18 -4.93 9.89 -9.01
N GLY A 19 -5.97 10.72 -8.83
CA GLY A 19 -5.97 12.12 -9.27
C GLY A 19 -4.85 12.94 -8.61
N TYR A 20 -4.65 12.75 -7.30
CA TYR A 20 -3.52 13.37 -6.59
C TYR A 20 -2.19 12.87 -7.16
N PHE A 21 -2.00 11.55 -7.28
CA PHE A 21 -0.74 10.99 -7.79
C PHE A 21 -0.43 11.41 -9.23
N ALA A 22 -1.45 11.63 -10.07
CA ALA A 22 -1.29 12.14 -11.42
C ALA A 22 -0.97 13.64 -11.47
N SER A 23 -1.51 14.43 -10.53
CA SER A 23 -1.36 15.89 -10.51
C SER A 23 -0.02 16.41 -9.95
N THR A 24 0.75 15.56 -9.28
CA THR A 24 2.01 15.98 -8.65
C THR A 24 3.05 14.86 -8.61
N SER A 25 4.33 15.21 -8.55
CA SER A 25 5.43 14.29 -8.24
C SER A 25 5.63 14.07 -6.73
N LYS A 26 4.92 14.82 -5.87
CA LYS A 26 5.01 14.62 -4.42
C LYS A 26 4.45 13.26 -4.03
N ARG A 27 5.24 12.50 -3.26
CA ARG A 27 4.89 11.15 -2.79
C ARG A 27 5.04 11.09 -1.28
N PRO A 28 4.05 11.59 -0.52
CA PRO A 28 4.10 11.49 0.94
C PRO A 28 4.14 10.01 1.34
N PRO A 29 4.83 9.66 2.44
CA PRO A 29 4.69 8.33 3.03
C PRO A 29 3.22 8.02 3.32
N ILE A 30 2.81 6.78 3.06
CA ILE A 30 1.46 6.27 3.33
C ILE A 30 1.59 5.12 4.31
N ILE A 31 1.04 5.27 5.50
CA ILE A 31 0.89 4.18 6.46
C ILE A 31 -0.44 3.50 6.13
N CYS A 32 -0.39 2.20 5.84
CA CYS A 32 -1.54 1.45 5.38
C CYS A 32 -1.58 0.11 6.10
N GLU A 33 -2.68 -0.17 6.79
CA GLU A 33 -3.01 -1.55 7.12
C GLU A 33 -3.34 -2.28 5.81
N THR A 34 -2.86 -3.50 5.63
CA THR A 34 -3.11 -4.32 4.45
C THR A 34 -3.45 -5.70 4.93
N SER A 35 -4.59 -6.24 4.51
CA SER A 35 -4.97 -7.63 4.80
C SER A 35 -5.03 -8.42 3.50
N PRO A 36 -3.91 -9.04 3.07
CA PRO A 36 -3.88 -9.86 1.85
C PRO A 36 -4.92 -10.97 1.86
N THR A 37 -5.14 -11.59 3.03
CA THR A 37 -6.13 -12.64 3.22
C THR A 37 -7.55 -12.11 2.98
N ALA A 38 -7.90 -10.91 3.47
CA ALA A 38 -9.19 -10.29 3.21
C ALA A 38 -9.42 -9.96 1.73
N TYR A 39 -8.36 -9.55 1.01
CA TYR A 39 -8.44 -9.22 -0.43
C TYR A 39 -8.93 -10.39 -1.27
N SER A 40 -8.49 -11.61 -0.96
CA SER A 40 -8.91 -12.83 -1.68
C SER A 40 -10.43 -13.03 -1.66
N PHE A 41 -11.10 -12.71 -0.54
CA PHE A 41 -12.55 -12.84 -0.38
C PHE A 41 -13.37 -11.80 -1.15
N ILE A 42 -12.75 -10.69 -1.54
CA ILE A 42 -13.41 -9.58 -2.26
C ILE A 42 -12.91 -9.44 -3.71
N GLY A 43 -12.26 -10.47 -4.24
CA GLY A 43 -11.76 -10.52 -5.61
C GLY A 43 -10.62 -9.54 -5.90
N LEU A 44 -9.89 -9.12 -4.86
CA LEU A 44 -8.69 -8.31 -4.98
C LEU A 44 -7.45 -9.18 -4.86
N ASN A 45 -6.40 -8.79 -5.56
CA ASN A 45 -5.13 -9.50 -5.52
C ASN A 45 -4.02 -8.62 -4.94
N VAL A 46 -3.22 -9.17 -4.03
CA VAL A 46 -2.14 -8.42 -3.35
C VAL A 46 -1.07 -7.97 -4.34
N GLU A 47 -0.75 -8.77 -5.36
CA GLU A 47 0.15 -8.37 -6.44
C GLU A 47 -0.40 -7.17 -7.22
N GLY A 48 -1.72 -7.11 -7.43
CA GLY A 48 -2.37 -5.98 -8.09
C GLY A 48 -2.24 -4.68 -7.29
N LEU A 49 -2.30 -4.76 -5.96
CA LEU A 49 -2.01 -3.61 -5.09
C LEU A 49 -0.54 -3.20 -5.19
N ILE A 50 0.38 -4.17 -5.12
CA ILE A 50 1.83 -3.91 -5.21
C ILE A 50 2.17 -3.23 -6.53
N ASP A 51 1.68 -3.76 -7.65
CA ASP A 51 1.94 -3.23 -8.99
C ASP A 51 1.34 -1.84 -9.17
N TYR A 52 0.13 -1.61 -8.67
CA TYR A 52 -0.49 -0.29 -8.66
C TYR A 52 0.37 0.72 -7.89
N MET A 53 0.84 0.39 -6.69
CA MET A 53 1.68 1.30 -5.89
C MET A 53 3.04 1.54 -6.55
N ARG A 54 3.66 0.50 -7.11
CA ARG A 54 4.91 0.61 -7.87
C ARG A 54 4.79 1.51 -9.09
N SER A 55 3.63 1.53 -9.76
CA SER A 55 3.39 2.41 -10.91
C SER A 55 3.49 3.91 -10.55
N PHE A 56 3.26 4.25 -9.27
CA PHE A 56 3.44 5.61 -8.75
C PHE A 56 4.80 5.83 -8.06
N GLY A 57 5.71 4.85 -8.12
CA GLY A 57 7.04 4.91 -7.54
C GLY A 57 7.12 4.53 -6.07
N TYR A 58 6.09 3.90 -5.50
CA TYR A 58 6.09 3.43 -4.12
C TYR A 58 6.66 2.02 -3.96
N GLU A 59 7.30 1.77 -2.82
CA GLU A 59 7.68 0.44 -2.31
C GLU A 59 7.19 0.29 -0.86
N ALA A 60 6.87 -0.95 -0.46
CA ALA A 60 6.41 -1.27 0.90
C ALA A 60 7.58 -1.55 1.85
N TYR A 61 7.51 -0.97 3.04
CA TYR A 61 8.50 -1.13 4.10
C TYR A 61 7.83 -1.43 5.44
N ASP A 62 8.62 -1.98 6.35
CA ASP A 62 8.23 -2.21 7.74
C ASP A 62 7.96 -0.88 8.47
N ILE A 63 6.89 -0.85 9.25
CA ILE A 63 6.45 0.35 9.97
C ILE A 63 7.33 0.70 11.17
N TYR A 64 7.90 -0.32 11.84
CA TYR A 64 8.80 -0.15 12.96
C TYR A 64 10.24 0.10 12.50
N ASN A 65 10.63 -0.46 11.35
CA ASN A 65 11.92 -0.27 10.72
C ASN A 65 11.82 0.02 9.21
N PRO A 66 11.63 1.28 8.81
CA PRO A 66 11.42 1.69 7.41
C PRO A 66 12.64 1.54 6.48
N LYS A 67 13.69 0.83 6.91
CA LYS A 67 14.82 0.37 6.11
C LYS A 67 14.60 -1.04 5.56
N ILE A 68 13.70 -1.82 6.17
CA ILE A 68 13.38 -3.20 5.77
C ILE A 68 12.23 -3.15 4.78
N LYS A 69 12.46 -3.69 3.57
CA LYS A 69 11.39 -3.90 2.59
C LYS A 69 10.52 -5.07 3.00
N ILE A 70 9.21 -4.93 2.84
CA ILE A 70 8.24 -6.00 3.09
C ILE A 70 7.81 -6.63 1.77
N ASP A 71 7.78 -7.95 1.75
CA ASP A 71 7.13 -8.74 0.72
C ASP A 71 5.69 -9.06 1.16
N LEU A 72 4.74 -8.25 0.69
CA LEU A 72 3.33 -8.38 1.05
C LEU A 72 2.70 -9.70 0.57
N THR A 73 3.31 -10.39 -0.39
CA THR A 73 2.80 -11.70 -0.88
C THR A 73 2.96 -12.81 0.16
N LYS A 74 3.78 -12.60 1.20
CA LYS A 74 4.06 -13.55 2.28
C LYS A 74 3.33 -13.24 3.58
N ALA A 75 2.52 -12.19 3.61
CA ALA A 75 1.77 -11.83 4.81
C ALA A 75 0.50 -12.70 4.93
N GLU A 76 0.41 -13.42 6.05
CA GLU A 76 -0.70 -14.33 6.36
C GLU A 76 -1.88 -13.61 7.03
N ASP A 77 -1.60 -12.50 7.73
CA ASP A 77 -2.55 -11.69 8.48
C ASP A 77 -2.54 -10.22 8.04
N GLY A 78 -3.43 -9.42 8.64
CA GLY A 78 -3.38 -7.96 8.54
C GLY A 78 -2.03 -7.42 8.98
N ILE A 79 -1.35 -6.69 8.10
CA ILE A 79 -0.03 -6.11 8.34
C ILE A 79 -0.05 -4.61 8.10
N ASN A 80 0.58 -3.86 9.02
CA ASN A 80 0.80 -2.43 8.86
C ASN A 80 2.10 -2.19 8.09
N VAL A 81 2.01 -1.53 6.94
CA VAL A 81 3.16 -1.18 6.11
C VAL A 81 3.26 0.31 5.87
N VAL A 82 4.47 0.75 5.54
CA VAL A 82 4.73 2.11 5.06
C VAL A 82 5.09 2.06 3.59
N TRP A 83 4.24 2.65 2.75
CA TRP A 83 4.57 2.92 1.36
C TRP A 83 5.43 4.18 1.29
N LYS A 84 6.65 4.05 0.75
CA LYS A 84 7.58 5.17 0.54
C LYS A 84 7.96 5.26 -0.92
N ALA A 85 8.14 6.47 -1.42
CA ALA A 85 8.72 6.66 -2.74
C ALA A 85 10.13 6.08 -2.78
N LYS A 86 10.46 5.43 -3.89
CA LYS A 86 11.82 5.02 -4.21
C LYS A 86 12.70 6.27 -4.26
N THR A 87 13.68 6.35 -3.37
CA THR A 87 14.75 7.36 -3.38
C THR A 87 15.77 7.06 -4.46
#